data_AF-A0A2R6MC34-F1
#
_entry.id   AF-A0A2R6MC34-F1
#
_cell.length_a   1.000
_cell.length_b   1.000
_cell.length_c   1.000
_cell.angle_alpha   90.00
_cell.angle_beta   90.00
_cell.angle_gamma   90.00
#
_symmetry.space_group_name_H-M   'P 1'
#
loop_
_entity.id
_entity.type
_entity.pdbx_description
1 polymer ?
#
loop_
_entity_poly.entity_id
_entity_poly.type
_entity_poly.pdbx_seq_one_letter_code
_entity_poly.pdbx_strand_id
1 'polypeptide(L)'
;MRQTRRTWLRAAAVAITGASIAGCTGSDDETPTEAGEENGQQSEGGNGDQQSANESGNGAGENEESEGPPTAVDAASEEIAITAEWNAIRTRLRDPVILGHADRFDAGEAVAAGIFERFETAAGEHNAHEALEESSEEAYGGFEDGLGGLREALGADDLEAAHDEMKTADEHLREAQGATVVKPLTLLVLGTHVEDAALLARIGEFGEAAHEFGHIGDKFEEKMQGMVAEVNADAAETFVEALDDAAAAADAEDGDAATDSATEAFEAAIRASYELLPEQLAGAVHLGALQARGWDAAALAQLDSGGAAIMQDVFAHFEEAHVHELLEEADHDIYEAFEDALADYTDALNAGSDVDAAAERFATATLRAQFAVAGAPEESPPADADGGEHDHDDHDHGPEDPEGGPNVVEGVPDDADHIVEMQAVAFEPEQLTVEQGDTVAWRHAAGEPHSVTALADGIPENATYWASGGFESEDAAREGWENSQGAVQSGEAYVHTFETAGEHEYVCIPHEAAGMVGTVVVE
;
A
#
# COMPACT_ATOMS: atom_id res chain seq x y z
N MET A 1 -3.39 33.09 1.03
CA MET A 1 -3.86 32.59 2.34
C MET A 1 -5.39 32.48 2.43
N ARG A 2 -6.20 33.49 2.79
CA ARG A 2 -7.69 33.30 2.85
C ARG A 2 -8.43 33.31 1.50
N GLN A 3 -7.82 33.80 0.43
CA GLN A 3 -8.43 33.83 -0.91
C GLN A 3 -8.14 32.57 -1.72
N THR A 4 -7.02 31.88 -1.48
CA THR A 4 -6.65 30.61 -2.15
C THR A 4 -7.50 29.44 -1.63
N ARG A 5 -7.68 29.32 -0.30
CA ARG A 5 -8.61 28.34 0.33
C ARG A 5 -10.07 28.41 -0.15
N ARG A 6 -10.53 29.55 -0.69
CA ARG A 6 -11.92 29.75 -1.17
C ARG A 6 -12.13 29.43 -2.65
N THR A 7 -11.06 29.31 -3.43
CA THR A 7 -11.15 28.95 -4.85
C THR A 7 -11.21 27.42 -5.00
N TRP A 8 -10.45 26.69 -4.18
CA TRP A 8 -10.42 25.23 -4.15
C TRP A 8 -11.76 24.57 -3.77
N LEU A 9 -12.40 24.98 -2.67
CA LEU A 9 -13.69 24.41 -2.21
C LEU A 9 -14.89 24.66 -3.16
N ARG A 10 -14.74 25.49 -4.20
CA ARG A 10 -15.82 25.75 -5.17
C ARG A 10 -15.84 24.78 -6.35
N ALA A 11 -14.76 24.04 -6.57
CA ALA A 11 -14.70 23.03 -7.63
C ALA A 11 -15.27 21.67 -7.18
N ALA A 12 -15.19 21.34 -5.89
CA ALA A 12 -15.64 20.05 -5.33
C ALA A 12 -17.16 19.93 -5.08
N ALA A 13 -17.93 21.03 -5.15
CA ALA A 13 -19.36 21.02 -4.86
C ALA A 13 -20.22 21.04 -6.13
N VAL A 14 -20.28 19.93 -6.87
CA VAL A 14 -21.38 19.65 -7.82
C VAL A 14 -22.18 18.46 -7.30
N ALA A 15 -22.96 18.71 -6.25
CA ALA A 15 -24.09 17.86 -5.92
C ALA A 15 -25.19 18.06 -6.96
N ILE A 16 -25.51 17.00 -7.72
CA ILE A 16 -26.67 16.96 -8.62
C ILE A 16 -27.94 17.08 -7.77
N THR A 17 -28.47 18.30 -7.66
CA THR A 17 -29.88 18.51 -7.32
C THR A 17 -30.52 19.39 -8.38
N GLY A 18 -31.35 18.76 -9.21
CA GLY A 18 -32.12 19.45 -10.22
C GLY A 18 -33.18 20.36 -9.60
N ALA A 19 -33.12 21.65 -9.93
CA ALA A 19 -34.29 22.49 -10.10
C ALA A 19 -33.92 23.75 -10.91
N SER A 20 -34.55 23.88 -12.06
CA SER A 20 -34.56 25.09 -12.89
C SER A 20 -35.34 26.20 -12.17
N ILE A 21 -34.89 27.46 -12.29
CA ILE A 21 -35.69 28.66 -12.64
C ILE A 21 -34.75 29.87 -12.90
N ALA A 22 -35.16 30.64 -13.91
CA ALA A 22 -34.55 31.80 -14.57
C ALA A 22 -33.99 32.97 -13.71
N GLY A 23 -32.87 33.51 -14.18
CA GLY A 23 -32.78 34.86 -14.76
C GLY A 23 -32.54 36.06 -13.83
N CYS A 24 -31.47 36.83 -14.09
CA CYS A 24 -31.50 38.26 -14.40
C CYS A 24 -30.09 38.84 -14.60
N THR A 25 -30.02 39.82 -15.49
CA THR A 25 -28.88 40.51 -16.11
C THR A 25 -28.37 41.72 -15.31
N GLY A 26 -27.11 42.10 -15.55
CA GLY A 26 -26.51 43.43 -15.29
C GLY A 26 -25.01 43.28 -14.98
N SER A 27 -24.08 43.49 -15.92
CA SER A 27 -23.55 44.78 -16.39
C SER A 27 -23.23 45.72 -15.22
N ASP A 28 -21.93 45.92 -14.94
CA ASP A 28 -21.31 47.25 -15.03
C ASP A 28 -19.77 47.13 -14.99
N ASP A 29 -19.21 47.77 -16.00
CA ASP A 29 -17.82 48.08 -16.31
C ASP A 29 -17.46 49.35 -15.53
N GLU A 30 -16.34 49.39 -14.78
CA GLU A 30 -15.57 50.63 -14.55
C GLU A 30 -14.11 50.27 -14.16
N THR A 31 -13.22 50.47 -15.11
CA THR A 31 -11.84 50.88 -14.84
C THR A 31 -11.81 52.37 -14.49
N PRO A 32 -10.78 52.84 -13.76
CA PRO A 32 -9.99 53.89 -14.38
C PRO A 32 -8.48 53.75 -14.19
N THR A 33 -7.81 54.22 -15.23
CA THR A 33 -6.39 54.42 -15.46
C THR A 33 -5.84 55.73 -14.87
N GLU A 34 -4.50 55.84 -14.92
CA GLU A 34 -3.63 57.04 -14.94
C GLU A 34 -3.24 57.64 -13.56
N ALA A 35 -2.04 58.18 -13.32
CA ALA A 35 -0.71 58.21 -13.96
C ALA A 35 0.20 59.10 -13.07
N GLY A 36 1.53 58.94 -13.17
CA GLY A 36 2.55 59.94 -12.82
C GLY A 36 3.00 59.98 -11.36
N GLU A 37 4.25 60.25 -11.00
CA GLU A 37 5.42 60.70 -11.73
C GLU A 37 6.66 60.55 -10.82
N GLU A 38 7.80 60.43 -11.48
CA GLU A 38 9.20 60.36 -11.05
C GLU A 38 9.61 61.17 -9.79
N ASN A 39 10.52 60.58 -9.00
CA ASN A 39 11.78 61.27 -8.69
C ASN A 39 12.88 60.28 -8.26
N GLY A 40 13.99 60.28 -9.00
CA GLY A 40 15.19 59.53 -8.65
C GLY A 40 16.12 60.30 -7.71
N GLN A 41 17.04 59.56 -7.08
CA GLN A 41 18.38 60.07 -6.85
C GLN A 41 19.39 58.92 -6.64
N GLN A 42 20.37 58.90 -7.54
CA GLN A 42 21.58 58.10 -7.54
C GLN A 42 22.51 58.48 -6.37
N SER A 43 23.33 57.52 -5.92
CA SER A 43 24.75 57.75 -5.71
C SER A 43 25.54 56.45 -5.80
N GLU A 44 26.50 56.44 -6.72
CA GLU A 44 27.50 55.40 -6.96
C GLU A 44 28.64 55.45 -5.93
N GLY A 45 29.34 54.31 -5.79
CA GLY A 45 30.80 54.27 -5.95
C GLY A 45 31.65 53.97 -4.71
N GLY A 46 32.45 52.89 -4.79
CA GLY A 46 33.61 52.70 -3.90
C GLY A 46 34.25 51.31 -3.92
N ASN A 47 35.08 51.04 -4.93
CA ASN A 47 35.98 49.87 -5.00
C ASN A 47 37.19 50.04 -4.05
N GLY A 48 37.67 48.96 -3.44
CA GLY A 48 38.89 49.00 -2.60
C GLY A 48 39.35 47.64 -2.09
N ASP A 49 40.18 46.95 -2.88
CA ASP A 49 41.07 45.86 -2.45
C ASP A 49 42.10 46.34 -1.41
N GLN A 50 42.34 45.55 -0.37
CA GLN A 50 43.65 45.43 0.28
C GLN A 50 43.78 44.15 1.16
N GLN A 51 44.74 43.32 0.78
CA GLN A 51 45.25 42.13 1.46
C GLN A 51 46.11 42.43 2.72
N SER A 52 46.10 41.50 3.69
CA SER A 52 47.26 40.97 4.45
C SER A 52 46.78 39.80 5.35
N ALA A 53 47.06 38.51 5.07
CA ALA A 53 48.21 37.69 5.52
C ALA A 53 48.49 37.80 7.04
N ASN A 54 48.64 36.77 7.90
CA ASN A 54 49.09 35.36 7.86
C ASN A 54 48.75 34.79 9.29
N GLU A 55 48.39 33.54 9.58
CA GLU A 55 49.28 32.36 9.69
C GLU A 55 48.48 31.05 9.89
N SER A 56 49.00 30.02 9.21
CA SER A 56 48.78 28.57 9.25
C SER A 56 48.28 27.88 10.53
N GLY A 57 47.39 26.92 10.31
CA GLY A 57 47.16 25.75 11.16
C GLY A 57 46.58 24.61 10.32
N ASN A 58 47.47 23.83 9.71
CA ASN A 58 47.17 22.66 8.87
C ASN A 58 46.58 21.51 9.72
N GLY A 59 45.37 21.09 9.39
CA GLY A 59 44.72 19.88 9.89
C GLY A 59 43.68 19.44 8.88
N ALA A 60 44.11 18.75 7.83
CA ALA A 60 43.24 17.96 7.00
C ALA A 60 42.63 16.86 7.88
N GLY A 61 41.36 17.01 8.23
CA GLY A 61 40.49 15.91 8.58
C GLY A 61 39.75 15.57 7.30
N GLU A 62 40.15 14.48 6.67
CA GLU A 62 39.33 13.78 5.69
C GLU A 62 38.03 13.43 6.43
N ASN A 63 36.89 13.98 5.99
CA ASN A 63 35.60 13.43 6.37
C ASN A 63 35.53 12.09 5.64
N GLU A 64 35.89 11.00 6.33
CA GLU A 64 35.47 9.67 5.94
C GLU A 64 33.94 9.68 5.93
N GLU A 65 33.36 9.59 4.73
CA GLU A 65 31.97 9.20 4.55
C GLU A 65 31.81 7.84 5.26
N SER A 66 30.83 7.77 6.16
CA SER A 66 30.49 6.52 6.83
C SER A 66 29.89 5.58 5.77
N GLU A 67 30.70 4.71 5.17
CA GLU A 67 30.30 3.65 4.23
C GLU A 67 29.63 2.48 4.97
N GLY A 68 28.58 2.77 5.74
CA GLY A 68 27.79 1.76 6.45
C GLY A 68 26.38 2.27 6.73
N PRO A 69 25.38 1.37 6.79
CA PRO A 69 23.98 1.75 6.98
C PRO A 69 23.80 2.56 8.27
N PRO A 70 22.89 3.55 8.29
CA PRO A 70 22.61 4.35 9.47
C PRO A 70 22.11 3.44 10.60
N THR A 71 22.95 3.22 11.61
CA THR A 71 22.68 2.25 12.70
C THR A 71 21.73 2.77 13.78
N ALA A 72 21.26 4.02 13.67
CA ALA A 72 20.16 4.58 14.46
C ALA A 72 19.75 5.93 13.84
N VAL A 73 18.45 6.15 13.59
CA VAL A 73 17.92 7.51 13.47
C VAL A 73 17.70 8.00 14.90
N ASP A 74 18.37 9.06 15.31
CA ASP A 74 18.08 9.77 16.59
C ASP A 74 16.82 10.63 16.42
N ALA A 75 15.82 10.10 15.71
CA ALA A 75 14.54 10.73 15.40
C ALA A 75 13.51 10.31 16.46
N ALA A 76 12.57 11.20 16.74
CA ALA A 76 11.45 10.85 17.61
C ALA A 76 10.54 9.81 16.91
N SER A 77 9.84 8.98 17.68
CA SER A 77 9.00 7.91 17.13
C SER A 77 7.90 8.45 16.20
N GLU A 78 7.30 9.58 16.53
CA GLU A 78 6.33 10.28 15.68
C GLU A 78 6.96 10.78 14.37
N GLU A 79 8.24 11.20 14.37
CA GLU A 79 8.94 11.65 13.16
C GLU A 79 9.21 10.47 12.20
N ILE A 80 9.41 9.26 12.73
CA ILE A 80 9.53 8.03 11.92
C ILE A 80 8.22 7.75 11.17
N ALA A 81 7.09 7.80 11.87
CA ALA A 81 5.78 7.59 11.25
C ALA A 81 5.45 8.68 10.21
N ILE A 82 5.72 9.95 10.52
CA ILE A 82 5.55 11.06 9.57
C ILE A 82 6.45 10.89 8.33
N THR A 83 7.68 10.42 8.52
CA THR A 83 8.61 10.15 7.41
C THR A 83 8.10 9.03 6.51
N ALA A 84 7.48 7.99 7.10
CA ALA A 84 6.83 6.90 6.38
C ALA A 84 5.61 7.37 5.59
N GLU A 85 4.75 8.20 6.19
CA GLU A 85 3.58 8.77 5.52
C GLU A 85 3.99 9.69 4.35
N TRP A 86 5.03 10.51 4.52
CA TRP A 86 5.60 11.24 3.38
C TRP A 86 6.10 10.29 2.30
N ASN A 87 6.68 9.14 2.66
CA ASN A 87 7.11 8.15 1.67
C ASN A 87 5.94 7.50 0.93
N ALA A 88 4.83 7.22 1.61
CA ALA A 88 3.60 6.74 1.00
C ALA A 88 3.03 7.77 0.01
N ILE A 89 3.00 9.06 0.39
CA ILE A 89 2.58 10.15 -0.50
C ILE A 89 3.52 10.25 -1.71
N ARG A 90 4.83 10.12 -1.52
CA ARG A 90 5.81 10.12 -2.62
C ARG A 90 5.56 9.00 -3.63
N THR A 91 5.18 7.81 -3.15
CA THR A 91 4.74 6.72 -4.01
C THR A 91 3.47 7.10 -4.76
N ARG A 92 2.44 7.57 -4.04
CA ARG A 92 1.13 7.95 -4.62
C ARG A 92 1.19 9.03 -5.70
N LEU A 93 2.23 9.87 -5.70
CA LEU A 93 2.43 10.87 -6.76
C LEU A 93 2.55 10.23 -8.15
N ARG A 94 2.89 8.94 -8.25
CA ARG A 94 3.07 8.21 -9.50
C ARG A 94 1.75 7.79 -10.16
N ASP A 95 0.74 7.44 -9.39
CA ASP A 95 -0.54 6.92 -9.90
C ASP A 95 -1.19 7.88 -10.92
N PRO A 96 -1.27 9.22 -10.69
CA PRO A 96 -1.80 10.16 -11.68
C PRO A 96 -1.10 10.09 -13.03
N VAL A 97 0.21 9.87 -13.02
CA VAL A 97 1.04 9.81 -14.23
C VAL A 97 0.87 8.47 -14.93
N ILE A 98 0.81 7.36 -14.19
CA ILE A 98 0.53 6.02 -14.72
C ILE A 98 -0.85 5.97 -15.37
N LEU A 99 -1.87 6.60 -14.76
CA LEU A 99 -3.17 6.79 -15.40
C LEU A 99 -3.07 7.63 -16.69
N GLY A 100 -2.17 8.63 -16.71
CA GLY A 100 -1.84 9.39 -17.92
C GLY A 100 -1.24 8.55 -19.04
N HIS A 101 -0.33 7.61 -18.74
CA HIS A 101 0.20 6.64 -19.71
C HIS A 101 -0.90 5.78 -20.34
N ALA A 102 -1.94 5.47 -19.57
CA ALA A 102 -3.12 4.73 -20.04
C ALA A 102 -4.17 5.61 -20.77
N ASP A 103 -3.84 6.85 -21.14
CA ASP A 103 -4.76 7.85 -21.69
C ASP A 103 -6.00 8.11 -20.77
N ARG A 104 -5.81 8.07 -19.45
CA ARG A 104 -6.85 8.33 -18.42
C ARG A 104 -6.58 9.63 -17.65
N PHE A 105 -6.32 10.71 -18.38
CA PHE A 105 -5.99 12.02 -17.82
C PHE A 105 -7.02 12.57 -16.81
N ASP A 106 -8.31 12.43 -17.08
CA ASP A 106 -9.38 12.87 -16.15
C ASP A 106 -9.31 12.12 -14.80
N ALA A 107 -8.98 10.82 -14.83
CA ALA A 107 -8.81 10.02 -13.61
C ALA A 107 -7.52 10.42 -12.88
N GLY A 108 -6.43 10.64 -13.62
CA GLY A 108 -5.19 11.17 -13.04
C GLY A 108 -5.38 12.53 -12.37
N GLU A 109 -6.14 13.45 -12.99
CA GLU A 109 -6.46 14.75 -12.40
C GLU A 109 -7.22 14.58 -11.07
N ALA A 110 -8.17 13.64 -11.02
CA ALA A 110 -8.94 13.34 -9.81
C ALA A 110 -8.05 12.78 -8.70
N VAL A 111 -7.14 11.85 -9.01
CA VAL A 111 -6.18 11.32 -8.03
C VAL A 111 -5.27 12.43 -7.51
N ALA A 112 -4.69 13.25 -8.39
CA ALA A 112 -3.83 14.38 -7.97
C ALA A 112 -4.58 15.37 -7.05
N ALA A 113 -5.86 15.63 -7.32
CA ALA A 113 -6.69 16.45 -6.44
C ALA A 113 -6.95 15.78 -5.08
N GLY A 114 -7.18 14.46 -5.06
CA GLY A 114 -7.36 13.67 -3.84
C GLY A 114 -6.12 13.63 -2.95
N ILE A 115 -4.92 13.55 -3.54
CA ILE A 115 -3.65 13.62 -2.79
C ILE A 115 -3.60 14.92 -1.97
N PHE A 116 -3.87 16.05 -2.63
CA PHE A 116 -3.86 17.35 -1.96
C PHE A 116 -4.96 17.48 -0.90
N GLU A 117 -6.17 17.01 -1.20
CA GLU A 117 -7.28 17.04 -0.24
C GLU A 117 -6.92 16.26 1.02
N ARG A 118 -6.47 15.01 0.89
CA ARG A 118 -6.10 14.16 2.03
C ARG A 118 -4.97 14.77 2.85
N PHE A 119 -3.95 15.33 2.17
CA PHE A 119 -2.84 16.01 2.83
C PHE A 119 -3.33 17.20 3.67
N GLU A 120 -4.15 18.08 3.10
CA GLU A 120 -4.67 19.28 3.78
C GLU A 120 -5.68 18.97 4.90
N THR A 121 -6.38 17.83 4.83
CA THR A 121 -7.37 17.43 5.82
C THR A 121 -6.84 16.46 6.86
N ALA A 122 -5.53 16.15 6.83
CA ALA A 122 -4.91 15.23 7.78
C ALA A 122 -5.20 15.67 9.24
N ALA A 123 -5.65 14.72 10.05
CA ALA A 123 -6.00 14.94 11.45
C ALA A 123 -4.82 14.62 12.38
N GLY A 124 -4.92 15.06 13.64
CA GLY A 124 -3.88 14.84 14.66
C GLY A 124 -2.86 15.99 14.74
N GLU A 125 -2.14 16.07 15.86
CA GLU A 125 -1.07 17.06 16.06
C GLU A 125 0.20 16.67 15.28
N HIS A 126 0.46 15.37 15.15
CA HIS A 126 1.61 14.81 14.47
C HIS A 126 1.23 14.27 13.09
N ASN A 127 0.89 15.16 12.15
CA ASN A 127 0.52 14.76 10.80
C ASN A 127 1.49 15.30 9.74
N ALA A 128 1.48 14.67 8.56
CA ALA A 128 2.38 14.97 7.46
C ALA A 128 2.29 16.42 6.95
N HIS A 129 1.11 17.06 7.04
CA HIS A 129 0.93 18.46 6.64
C HIS A 129 1.56 19.41 7.64
N GLU A 130 1.17 19.31 8.92
CA GLU A 130 1.68 20.20 9.98
C GLU A 130 3.20 20.06 10.11
N ALA A 131 3.72 18.83 10.02
CA ALA A 131 5.16 18.59 10.05
C ALA A 131 5.91 19.18 8.85
N LEU A 132 5.32 19.18 7.65
CA LEU A 132 5.96 19.75 6.46
C LEU A 132 5.95 21.28 6.53
N GLU A 133 4.81 21.88 6.91
CA GLU A 133 4.69 23.32 7.09
C GLU A 133 5.63 23.83 8.20
N GLU A 134 5.73 23.11 9.32
CA GLU A 134 6.62 23.49 10.42
C GLU A 134 8.10 23.33 10.06
N SER A 135 8.47 22.24 9.38
CA SER A 135 9.86 21.99 9.01
C SER A 135 10.36 22.92 7.90
N SER A 136 9.51 23.23 6.91
CA SER A 136 9.86 24.10 5.79
C SER A 136 8.63 24.63 5.03
N GLU A 137 8.28 25.90 5.26
CA GLU A 137 7.28 26.62 4.45
C GLU A 137 7.61 26.59 2.93
N GLU A 138 8.90 26.51 2.58
CA GLU A 138 9.36 26.41 1.17
C GLU A 138 9.06 25.02 0.60
N ALA A 139 9.30 23.95 1.36
CA ALA A 139 9.00 22.60 0.92
C ALA A 139 7.48 22.39 0.81
N TYR A 140 6.70 22.88 1.78
CA TYR A 140 5.24 22.86 1.70
C TYR A 140 4.73 23.62 0.46
N GLY A 141 5.19 24.86 0.26
CA GLY A 141 4.75 25.67 -0.88
C GLY A 141 5.14 25.05 -2.22
N GLY A 142 6.34 24.48 -2.33
CA GLY A 142 6.79 23.77 -3.52
C GLY A 142 6.03 22.47 -3.79
N PHE A 143 5.67 21.73 -2.74
CA PHE A 143 4.81 20.55 -2.84
C PHE A 143 3.38 20.92 -3.31
N GLU A 144 2.78 21.96 -2.73
CA GLU A 144 1.47 22.51 -3.16
C GLU A 144 1.52 22.95 -4.63
N ASP A 145 2.55 23.71 -5.01
CA ASP A 145 2.73 24.21 -6.37
C ASP A 145 2.91 23.04 -7.37
N GLY A 146 3.73 22.04 -7.04
CA GLY A 146 3.96 20.86 -7.89
C GLY A 146 2.69 20.01 -8.07
N LEU A 147 1.90 19.78 -7.02
CA LEU A 147 0.60 19.10 -7.14
C LEU A 147 -0.40 19.91 -7.98
N GLY A 148 -0.41 21.24 -7.82
CA GLY A 148 -1.21 22.13 -8.66
C GLY A 148 -0.81 22.06 -10.13
N GLY A 149 0.49 22.04 -10.42
CA GLY A 149 1.06 21.89 -11.76
C GLY A 149 0.73 20.53 -12.37
N LEU A 150 0.90 19.45 -11.61
CA LEU A 150 0.57 18.08 -12.04
C LEU A 150 -0.89 17.99 -12.49
N ARG A 151 -1.80 18.54 -11.68
CA ARG A 151 -3.21 18.59 -12.00
C ARG A 151 -3.50 19.40 -13.28
N GLU A 152 -2.88 20.58 -13.43
CA GLU A 152 -3.05 21.41 -14.63
C GLU A 152 -2.53 20.71 -15.89
N ALA A 153 -1.38 20.05 -15.80
CA ALA A 153 -0.78 19.28 -16.89
C ALA A 153 -1.66 18.11 -17.32
N LEU A 154 -2.18 17.34 -16.36
CA LEU A 154 -3.11 16.24 -16.63
C LEU A 154 -4.40 16.75 -17.28
N GLY A 155 -5.00 17.83 -16.78
CA GLY A 155 -6.18 18.45 -17.40
C GLY A 155 -5.92 19.07 -18.79
N ALA A 156 -4.65 19.18 -19.20
CA ALA A 156 -4.23 19.62 -20.52
C ALA A 156 -3.77 18.46 -21.44
N ASP A 157 -3.92 17.20 -20.99
CA ASP A 157 -3.41 16.00 -21.64
C ASP A 157 -1.89 16.04 -21.93
N ASP A 158 -1.12 16.73 -21.06
CA ASP A 158 0.33 16.93 -21.21
C ASP A 158 1.11 16.00 -20.27
N LEU A 159 1.34 14.75 -20.71
CA LEU A 159 2.01 13.73 -19.91
C LEU A 159 3.48 14.10 -19.58
N GLU A 160 4.18 14.79 -20.48
CA GLU A 160 5.56 15.22 -20.24
C GLU A 160 5.61 16.26 -19.11
N ALA A 161 4.71 17.26 -19.17
CA ALA A 161 4.57 18.23 -18.09
C ALA A 161 4.09 17.58 -16.77
N ALA A 162 3.18 16.60 -16.84
CA ALA A 162 2.72 15.87 -15.65
C ALA A 162 3.89 15.15 -14.94
N HIS A 163 4.75 14.48 -15.70
CA HIS A 163 5.98 13.86 -15.17
C HIS A 163 6.90 14.88 -14.47
N ASP A 164 7.05 16.07 -15.03
CA ASP A 164 7.94 17.08 -14.47
C ASP A 164 7.37 17.70 -13.19
N GLU A 165 6.08 18.02 -13.16
CA GLU A 165 5.42 18.58 -11.98
C GLU A 165 5.30 17.56 -10.84
N MET A 166 5.05 16.28 -11.15
CA MET A 166 5.14 15.19 -10.18
C MET A 166 6.55 15.08 -9.57
N LYS A 167 7.62 15.19 -10.38
CA LYS A 167 9.00 15.19 -9.86
C LYS A 167 9.27 16.39 -8.95
N THR A 168 8.68 17.55 -9.25
CA THR A 168 8.76 18.75 -8.42
C THR A 168 8.07 18.53 -7.06
N ALA A 169 6.87 17.95 -7.03
CA ALA A 169 6.21 17.60 -5.77
C ALA A 169 7.04 16.59 -4.94
N ASP A 170 7.56 15.54 -5.58
CA ASP A 170 8.42 14.53 -4.93
C ASP A 170 9.74 15.14 -4.40
N GLU A 171 10.31 16.13 -5.11
CA GLU A 171 11.53 16.81 -4.68
C GLU A 171 11.41 17.46 -3.30
N HIS A 172 10.30 18.13 -3.04
CA HIS A 172 10.11 18.83 -1.77
C HIS A 172 9.84 17.89 -0.59
N LEU A 173 9.18 16.75 -0.82
CA LEU A 173 9.07 15.70 0.21
C LEU A 173 10.43 15.04 0.48
N ARG A 174 11.25 14.79 -0.55
CA ARG A 174 12.63 14.28 -0.39
C ARG A 174 13.51 15.22 0.43
N GLU A 175 13.36 16.52 0.21
CA GLU A 175 14.08 17.55 0.99
C GLU A 175 13.71 17.49 2.47
N ALA A 176 12.42 17.31 2.79
CA ALA A 176 11.91 17.20 4.15
C ALA A 176 12.37 15.93 4.88
N GLN A 177 12.46 14.79 4.17
CA GLN A 177 12.92 13.51 4.74
C GLN A 177 14.40 13.51 5.16
N GLY A 178 15.20 14.45 4.66
CA GLY A 178 16.60 14.60 5.04
C GLY A 178 17.57 13.64 4.33
N ALA A 179 18.80 14.11 4.12
CA ALA A 179 19.76 13.50 3.21
C ALA A 179 20.23 12.07 3.58
N THR A 180 20.16 11.69 4.86
CA THR A 180 20.68 10.39 5.32
C THR A 180 19.75 9.22 5.00
N VAL A 181 18.43 9.44 5.07
CA VAL A 181 17.43 8.37 4.87
C VAL A 181 16.76 8.44 3.50
N VAL A 182 16.77 9.59 2.84
CA VAL A 182 16.06 9.78 1.56
C VAL A 182 16.45 8.77 0.47
N LYS A 183 17.73 8.35 0.40
CA LYS A 183 18.19 7.42 -0.63
C LYS A 183 17.66 5.99 -0.39
N PRO A 184 17.82 5.38 0.81
CA PRO A 184 17.12 4.16 1.17
C PRO A 184 15.59 4.25 1.03
N LEU A 185 14.95 5.35 1.44
CA LEU A 185 13.51 5.52 1.28
C LEU A 185 13.07 5.54 -0.19
N THR A 186 13.88 6.16 -1.06
CA THR A 186 13.66 6.17 -2.50
C THR A 186 13.80 4.79 -3.14
N LEU A 187 14.53 3.84 -2.54
CA LEU A 187 14.53 2.45 -3.00
C LEU A 187 13.13 1.84 -2.89
N LEU A 188 12.43 2.06 -1.77
CA LEU A 188 11.09 1.52 -1.60
C LEU A 188 10.06 2.23 -2.49
N VAL A 189 10.17 3.56 -2.66
CA VAL A 189 9.35 4.28 -3.67
C VAL A 189 9.58 3.71 -5.07
N LEU A 190 10.82 3.34 -5.42
CA LEU A 190 11.11 2.71 -6.70
C LEU A 190 10.53 1.30 -6.80
N GLY A 191 10.60 0.51 -5.72
CA GLY A 191 10.00 -0.82 -5.63
C GLY A 191 8.50 -0.78 -5.81
N THR A 192 7.79 0.10 -5.10
CA THR A 192 6.35 0.25 -5.28
C THR A 192 6.00 0.79 -6.67
N HIS A 193 6.87 1.62 -7.27
CA HIS A 193 6.65 2.06 -8.64
C HIS A 193 6.70 0.91 -9.68
N VAL A 194 7.40 -0.19 -9.38
CA VAL A 194 7.33 -1.41 -10.20
C VAL A 194 5.91 -1.95 -10.24
N GLU A 195 5.19 -1.86 -9.12
CA GLU A 195 3.80 -2.28 -9.03
C GLU A 195 2.86 -1.36 -9.79
N ASP A 196 3.08 -0.04 -9.79
CA ASP A 196 2.31 0.86 -10.64
C ASP A 196 2.49 0.52 -12.13
N ALA A 197 3.71 0.14 -12.54
CA ALA A 197 3.98 -0.32 -13.91
C ALA A 197 3.26 -1.65 -14.19
N ALA A 198 3.13 -2.52 -13.19
CA ALA A 198 2.34 -3.76 -13.30
C ALA A 198 0.83 -3.48 -13.49
N LEU A 199 0.31 -2.35 -13.02
CA LEU A 199 -1.07 -1.93 -13.32
C LEU A 199 -1.30 -1.77 -14.83
N LEU A 200 -0.31 -1.23 -15.55
CA LEU A 200 -0.38 -1.10 -17.01
C LEU A 200 -0.51 -2.48 -17.67
N ALA A 201 0.25 -3.48 -17.20
CA ALA A 201 0.14 -4.85 -17.68
C ALA A 201 -1.25 -5.45 -17.38
N ARG A 202 -1.80 -5.22 -16.18
CA ARG A 202 -3.14 -5.70 -15.77
C ARG A 202 -4.26 -5.15 -16.65
N ILE A 203 -4.14 -3.92 -17.14
CA ILE A 203 -5.13 -3.30 -18.05
C ILE A 203 -4.81 -3.51 -19.54
N GLY A 204 -3.76 -4.28 -19.86
CA GLY A 204 -3.37 -4.65 -21.22
C GLY A 204 -2.55 -3.60 -21.98
N GLU A 205 -2.04 -2.57 -21.30
CA GLU A 205 -1.12 -1.57 -21.85
C GLU A 205 0.34 -2.09 -21.82
N PHE A 206 0.56 -3.26 -22.40
CA PHE A 206 1.82 -4.01 -22.30
C PHE A 206 3.05 -3.26 -22.80
N GLY A 207 2.91 -2.44 -23.85
CA GLY A 207 4.02 -1.67 -24.40
C GLY A 207 4.50 -0.56 -23.45
N GLU A 208 3.56 0.08 -22.75
CA GLU A 208 3.88 1.08 -21.70
C GLU A 208 4.44 0.37 -20.46
N ALA A 209 3.87 -0.77 -20.06
CA ALA A 209 4.39 -1.58 -18.95
C ALA A 209 5.86 -1.98 -19.17
N ALA A 210 6.19 -2.56 -20.34
CA ALA A 210 7.56 -2.95 -20.69
C ALA A 210 8.51 -1.74 -20.71
N HIS A 211 8.03 -0.57 -21.16
CA HIS A 211 8.81 0.66 -21.13
C HIS A 211 9.13 1.11 -19.71
N GLU A 212 8.13 1.14 -18.82
CA GLU A 212 8.28 1.54 -17.42
C GLU A 212 9.18 0.58 -16.64
N PHE A 213 9.00 -0.75 -16.80
CA PHE A 213 9.90 -1.74 -16.17
C PHE A 213 11.36 -1.51 -16.56
N GLY A 214 11.65 -1.32 -17.85
CA GLY A 214 13.00 -1.03 -18.33
C GLY A 214 13.54 0.31 -17.80
N HIS A 215 12.69 1.35 -17.75
CA HIS A 215 13.08 2.66 -17.22
C HIS A 215 13.44 2.60 -15.72
N ILE A 216 12.66 1.85 -14.94
CA ILE A 216 12.90 1.62 -13.52
C ILE A 216 14.21 0.84 -13.32
N GLY A 217 14.44 -0.21 -14.13
CA GLY A 217 15.68 -0.99 -14.12
C GLY A 217 16.92 -0.14 -14.37
N ASP A 218 16.92 0.64 -15.45
CA ASP A 218 18.01 1.58 -15.79
C ASP A 218 18.31 2.55 -14.63
N LYS A 219 17.26 3.09 -13.99
CA LYS A 219 17.40 4.01 -12.86
C LYS A 219 17.95 3.32 -11.62
N PHE A 220 17.52 2.09 -11.34
CA PHE A 220 18.04 1.29 -10.23
C PHE A 220 19.52 1.00 -10.41
N GLU A 221 19.94 0.49 -11.57
CA GLU A 221 21.35 0.20 -11.89
C GLU A 221 22.22 1.45 -11.74
N GLU A 222 21.75 2.60 -12.25
CA GLU A 222 22.51 3.85 -12.21
C GLU A 222 22.65 4.42 -10.79
N LYS A 223 21.57 4.38 -9.98
CA LYS A 223 21.48 5.16 -8.74
C LYS A 223 21.56 4.32 -7.46
N MET A 224 21.07 3.09 -7.48
CA MET A 224 20.75 2.31 -6.28
C MET A 224 21.54 1.02 -6.17
N GLN A 225 21.81 0.31 -7.28
CA GLN A 225 22.40 -1.03 -7.28
C GLN A 225 23.67 -1.13 -6.43
N GLY A 226 24.59 -0.17 -6.56
CA GLY A 226 25.83 -0.19 -5.78
C GLY A 226 25.61 -0.13 -4.26
N MET A 227 24.62 0.65 -3.81
CA MET A 227 24.25 0.76 -2.39
C MET A 227 23.55 -0.50 -1.89
N VAL A 228 22.63 -1.05 -2.69
CA VAL A 228 21.89 -2.27 -2.33
C VAL A 228 22.81 -3.48 -2.31
N ALA A 229 23.64 -3.66 -3.33
CA ALA A 229 24.54 -4.81 -3.44
C ALA A 229 25.63 -4.84 -2.35
N GLU A 230 25.92 -3.71 -1.72
CA GLU A 230 26.85 -3.65 -0.59
C GLU A 230 26.29 -4.33 0.67
N VAL A 231 24.98 -4.19 0.92
CA VAL A 231 24.31 -4.78 2.09
C VAL A 231 23.60 -6.11 1.78
N ASN A 232 23.08 -6.24 0.56
CA ASN A 232 22.31 -7.40 0.10
C ASN A 232 22.48 -7.59 -1.42
N ALA A 233 23.54 -8.30 -1.81
CA ALA A 233 23.84 -8.60 -3.21
C ALA A 233 22.74 -9.43 -3.90
N ASP A 234 22.15 -10.38 -3.18
CA ASP A 234 21.10 -11.24 -3.71
C ASP A 234 19.84 -10.42 -4.03
N ALA A 235 19.42 -9.52 -3.13
CA ALA A 235 18.30 -8.62 -3.40
C ALA A 235 18.56 -7.67 -4.59
N ALA A 236 19.80 -7.18 -4.75
CA ALA A 236 20.14 -6.35 -5.90
C ALA A 236 20.09 -7.12 -7.23
N GLU A 237 20.52 -8.39 -7.24
CA GLU A 237 20.44 -9.27 -8.42
C GLU A 237 18.99 -9.60 -8.74
N THR A 238 18.21 -10.06 -7.75
CA THR A 238 16.78 -10.34 -7.89
C THR A 238 16.02 -9.14 -8.43
N PHE A 239 16.24 -7.93 -7.90
CA PHE A 239 15.54 -6.73 -8.37
C PHE A 239 15.74 -6.47 -9.86
N VAL A 240 16.97 -6.64 -10.36
CA VAL A 240 17.30 -6.41 -11.78
C VAL A 240 16.74 -7.54 -12.65
N GLU A 241 16.96 -8.80 -12.25
CA GLU A 241 16.47 -9.96 -13.00
C GLU A 241 14.94 -9.97 -13.11
N ALA A 242 14.24 -9.68 -12.01
CA ALA A 242 12.79 -9.63 -11.97
C ALA A 242 12.21 -8.50 -12.85
N LEU A 243 12.88 -7.34 -12.95
CA LEU A 243 12.46 -6.28 -13.87
C LEU A 243 12.69 -6.64 -15.34
N ASP A 244 13.81 -7.29 -15.65
CA ASP A 244 14.07 -7.79 -17.00
C ASP A 244 13.03 -8.85 -17.41
N ASP A 245 12.66 -9.74 -16.49
CA ASP A 245 11.64 -10.77 -16.71
C ASP A 245 10.23 -10.15 -16.83
N ALA A 246 9.88 -9.17 -15.99
CA ALA A 246 8.62 -8.44 -16.08
C ALA A 246 8.47 -7.71 -17.43
N ALA A 247 9.53 -7.04 -17.89
CA ALA A 247 9.56 -6.39 -19.20
C ALA A 247 9.42 -7.39 -20.35
N ALA A 248 10.10 -8.54 -20.26
CA ALA A 248 10.01 -9.61 -21.26
C ALA A 248 8.62 -10.26 -21.30
N ALA A 249 7.98 -10.45 -20.15
CA ALA A 249 6.61 -10.97 -20.04
C ALA A 249 5.60 -9.97 -20.62
N ALA A 250 5.74 -8.68 -20.31
CA ALA A 250 4.93 -7.63 -20.93
C ALA A 250 5.10 -7.59 -22.45
N ASP A 251 6.33 -7.65 -22.99
CA ASP A 251 6.60 -7.75 -24.43
C ASP A 251 5.97 -9.00 -25.08
N ALA A 252 5.76 -10.06 -24.29
CA ALA A 252 5.08 -11.29 -24.70
C ALA A 252 3.53 -11.23 -24.54
N GLU A 253 2.98 -10.11 -24.06
CA GLU A 253 1.57 -9.92 -23.70
C GLU A 253 1.09 -10.92 -22.62
N ASP A 254 2.00 -11.34 -21.73
CA ASP A 254 1.72 -12.22 -20.59
C ASP A 254 1.62 -11.38 -19.30
N GLY A 255 0.41 -10.88 -19.03
CA GLY A 255 0.15 -9.96 -17.91
C GLY A 255 0.38 -10.60 -16.54
N ASP A 256 -0.03 -11.85 -16.37
CA ASP A 256 0.10 -12.57 -15.10
C ASP A 256 1.60 -12.78 -14.78
N ALA A 257 2.39 -13.24 -15.76
CA ALA A 257 3.84 -13.38 -15.57
C ALA A 257 4.54 -12.03 -15.33
N ALA A 258 4.07 -10.94 -15.96
CA ALA A 258 4.61 -9.61 -15.73
C ALA A 258 4.32 -9.11 -14.30
N THR A 259 3.13 -9.37 -13.77
CA THR A 259 2.76 -9.01 -12.39
C THR A 259 3.49 -9.86 -11.35
N ASP A 260 3.70 -11.15 -11.62
CA ASP A 260 4.45 -12.03 -10.72
C ASP A 260 5.91 -11.56 -10.59
N SER A 261 6.56 -11.26 -11.72
CA SER A 261 7.93 -10.73 -11.72
C SER A 261 8.02 -9.32 -11.13
N ALA A 262 7.01 -8.47 -11.33
CA ALA A 262 6.93 -7.16 -10.65
C ALA A 262 6.91 -7.31 -9.12
N THR A 263 6.13 -8.27 -8.61
CA THR A 263 6.03 -8.60 -7.19
C THR A 263 7.37 -9.06 -6.62
N GLU A 264 8.09 -9.93 -7.34
CA GLU A 264 9.43 -10.38 -6.93
C GLU A 264 10.44 -9.21 -6.81
N ALA A 265 10.37 -8.22 -7.72
CA ALA A 265 11.18 -7.01 -7.64
C ALA A 265 10.78 -6.13 -6.45
N PHE A 266 9.48 -5.95 -6.20
CA PHE A 266 8.98 -5.19 -5.05
C PHE A 266 9.44 -5.80 -3.71
N GLU A 267 9.31 -7.12 -3.55
CA GLU A 267 9.81 -7.84 -2.38
C GLU A 267 11.33 -7.70 -2.21
N ALA A 268 12.10 -7.69 -3.31
CA ALA A 268 13.54 -7.48 -3.26
C ALA A 268 13.89 -6.07 -2.72
N ALA A 269 13.13 -5.04 -3.12
CA ALA A 269 13.29 -3.70 -2.57
C ALA A 269 12.94 -3.64 -1.08
N ILE A 270 11.89 -4.34 -0.64
CA ILE A 270 11.53 -4.44 0.80
C ILE A 270 12.67 -5.12 1.57
N ARG A 271 13.14 -6.30 1.13
CA ARG A 271 14.25 -7.03 1.78
C ARG A 271 15.50 -6.16 1.92
N ALA A 272 15.86 -5.43 0.86
CA ALA A 272 16.98 -4.50 0.91
C ALA A 272 16.72 -3.32 1.87
N SER A 273 15.49 -2.83 1.98
CA SER A 273 15.16 -1.70 2.86
C SER A 273 15.40 -2.02 4.34
N TYR A 274 15.09 -3.24 4.80
CA TYR A 274 15.35 -3.69 6.17
C TYR A 274 16.83 -3.81 6.52
N GLU A 275 17.71 -3.98 5.53
CA GLU A 275 19.17 -3.97 5.72
C GLU A 275 19.76 -2.55 5.70
N LEU A 276 19.05 -1.60 5.07
CA LEU A 276 19.49 -0.21 4.89
C LEU A 276 18.96 0.75 5.97
N LEU A 277 17.83 0.42 6.59
CA LEU A 277 17.10 1.30 7.51
C LEU A 277 16.99 0.65 8.90
N PRO A 278 16.88 1.46 9.97
CA PRO A 278 16.47 0.95 11.26
C PRO A 278 15.10 0.26 11.18
N GLU A 279 14.95 -0.86 11.87
CA GLU A 279 13.79 -1.77 11.77
C GLU A 279 12.44 -1.06 11.91
N GLN A 280 12.27 -0.17 12.90
CA GLN A 280 11.03 0.59 13.07
C GLN A 280 10.71 1.47 11.85
N LEU A 281 11.71 2.13 11.27
CA LEU A 281 11.52 2.94 10.07
C LEU A 281 11.25 2.06 8.85
N ALA A 282 11.99 0.94 8.70
CA ALA A 282 11.76 -0.02 7.63
C ALA A 282 10.33 -0.58 7.67
N GLY A 283 9.84 -0.98 8.84
CA GLY A 283 8.47 -1.45 9.05
C GLY A 283 7.43 -0.37 8.77
N ALA A 284 7.62 0.85 9.29
CA ALA A 284 6.69 1.94 9.01
C ALA A 284 6.62 2.27 7.51
N VAL A 285 7.74 2.34 6.80
CA VAL A 285 7.71 2.64 5.36
C VAL A 285 7.19 1.46 4.54
N HIS A 286 7.35 0.24 5.02
CA HIS A 286 6.76 -0.97 4.43
C HIS A 286 5.23 -0.91 4.51
N LEU A 287 4.65 -0.56 5.66
CA LEU A 287 3.20 -0.27 5.77
C LEU A 287 2.78 0.85 4.81
N GLY A 288 3.58 1.91 4.66
CA GLY A 288 3.34 2.97 3.67
C GLY A 288 3.33 2.48 2.22
N ALA A 289 4.11 1.45 1.88
CA ALA A 289 4.07 0.82 0.56
C ALA A 289 2.78 -0.01 0.37
N LEU A 290 2.28 -0.69 1.41
CA LEU A 290 0.99 -1.38 1.36
C LEU A 290 -0.19 -0.39 1.24
N GLN A 291 -0.08 0.77 1.91
CA GLN A 291 -1.04 1.86 1.76
C GLN A 291 -1.12 2.35 0.30
N ALA A 292 0.03 2.48 -0.37
CA ALA A 292 0.08 2.86 -1.78
C ALA A 292 -0.58 1.83 -2.69
N ARG A 293 -0.31 0.55 -2.47
CA ARG A 293 -0.99 -0.55 -3.16
C ARG A 293 -2.50 -0.54 -2.95
N GLY A 294 -2.97 -0.15 -1.77
CA GLY A 294 -4.39 0.08 -1.52
C GLY A 294 -4.97 1.20 -2.37
N TRP A 295 -4.24 2.28 -2.62
CA TRP A 295 -4.67 3.34 -3.53
C TRP A 295 -4.70 2.89 -5.00
N ASP A 296 -3.78 2.02 -5.40
CA ASP A 296 -3.80 1.38 -6.72
C ASP A 296 -5.07 0.55 -6.94
N ALA A 297 -5.50 -0.19 -5.90
CA ALA A 297 -6.75 -0.95 -5.94
C ALA A 297 -7.97 -0.02 -6.16
N ALA A 298 -8.02 1.14 -5.50
CA ALA A 298 -9.06 2.15 -5.73
C ALA A 298 -9.02 2.74 -7.14
N ALA A 299 -7.81 3.01 -7.66
CA ALA A 299 -7.64 3.53 -9.02
C ALA A 299 -8.12 2.52 -10.07
N LEU A 300 -7.80 1.24 -9.89
CA LEU A 300 -8.24 0.15 -10.75
C LEU A 300 -9.74 -0.15 -10.65
N ALA A 301 -10.34 -0.03 -9.46
CA ALA A 301 -11.79 -0.20 -9.28
C ALA A 301 -12.60 0.81 -10.12
N GLN A 302 -12.09 2.03 -10.31
CA GLN A 302 -12.69 3.03 -11.20
C GLN A 302 -12.65 2.63 -12.69
N LEU A 303 -11.82 1.65 -13.05
CA LEU A 303 -11.69 1.09 -14.39
C LEU A 303 -12.47 -0.23 -14.57
N ASP A 304 -13.29 -0.63 -13.59
CA ASP A 304 -14.02 -1.91 -13.54
C ASP A 304 -13.09 -3.14 -13.67
N SER A 305 -11.86 -3.06 -13.17
CA SER A 305 -10.84 -4.11 -13.35
C SER A 305 -10.05 -4.38 -12.07
N GLY A 306 -9.94 -5.64 -11.63
CA GLY A 306 -8.81 -6.16 -10.86
C GLY A 306 -8.49 -5.59 -9.47
N GLY A 307 -9.23 -4.60 -8.95
CA GLY A 307 -8.91 -3.97 -7.66
C GLY A 307 -8.92 -4.94 -6.47
N ALA A 308 -9.90 -5.86 -6.41
CA ALA A 308 -9.96 -6.88 -5.37
C ALA A 308 -8.70 -7.78 -5.35
N ALA A 309 -8.21 -8.19 -6.53
CA ALA A 309 -7.00 -9.01 -6.62
C ALA A 309 -5.77 -8.29 -6.04
N ILE A 310 -5.65 -6.96 -6.22
CA ILE A 310 -4.55 -6.19 -5.59
C ILE A 310 -4.66 -6.25 -4.07
N MET A 311 -5.85 -6.08 -3.50
CA MET A 311 -6.00 -6.15 -2.03
C MET A 311 -5.78 -7.56 -1.48
N GLN A 312 -6.10 -8.60 -2.24
CA GLN A 312 -5.74 -9.98 -1.91
C GLN A 312 -4.23 -10.19 -1.92
N ASP A 313 -3.53 -9.67 -2.93
CA ASP A 313 -2.05 -9.69 -2.99
C ASP A 313 -1.45 -8.94 -1.79
N VAL A 314 -2.04 -7.79 -1.41
CA VAL A 314 -1.61 -7.01 -0.22
C VAL A 314 -1.82 -7.79 1.06
N PHE A 315 -2.96 -8.49 1.21
CA PHE A 315 -3.22 -9.36 2.35
C PHE A 315 -2.17 -10.47 2.41
N ALA A 316 -2.02 -11.24 1.33
CA ALA A 316 -1.07 -12.36 1.26
C ALA A 316 0.34 -11.93 1.64
N HIS A 317 0.79 -10.79 1.09
CA HIS A 317 2.09 -10.23 1.38
C HIS A 317 2.23 -9.80 2.85
N PHE A 318 1.21 -9.18 3.42
CA PHE A 318 1.24 -8.75 4.82
C PHE A 318 1.40 -9.95 5.76
N GLU A 319 0.62 -11.01 5.59
CA GLU A 319 0.67 -12.22 6.43
C GLU A 319 2.05 -12.87 6.53
N GLU A 320 2.84 -12.81 5.47
CA GLU A 320 4.18 -13.41 5.45
C GLU A 320 5.28 -12.41 5.80
N ALA A 321 4.94 -11.13 5.92
CA ALA A 321 5.90 -10.06 6.09
C ALA A 321 6.36 -9.90 7.54
N HIS A 322 7.64 -9.57 7.73
CA HIS A 322 8.19 -9.16 9.03
C HIS A 322 7.41 -8.00 9.69
N VAL A 323 6.71 -7.17 8.90
CA VAL A 323 5.93 -6.05 9.43
C VAL A 323 4.63 -6.48 10.12
N HIS A 324 4.12 -7.67 9.85
CA HIS A 324 2.97 -8.25 10.54
C HIS A 324 3.29 -8.43 12.03
N GLU A 325 4.34 -9.21 12.32
CA GLU A 325 4.85 -9.44 13.68
C GLU A 325 5.20 -8.12 14.38
N LEU A 326 5.85 -7.19 13.66
CA LEU A 326 6.18 -5.88 14.23
C LEU A 326 4.94 -5.08 14.64
N LEU A 327 3.85 -5.17 13.87
CA LEU A 327 2.61 -4.47 14.17
C LEU A 327 1.86 -5.13 15.32
N GLU A 328 1.72 -6.45 15.28
CA GLU A 328 1.06 -7.23 16.34
C GLU A 328 1.76 -7.04 17.69
N GLU A 329 3.10 -7.11 17.73
CA GLU A 329 3.88 -6.87 18.95
C GLU A 329 3.79 -5.42 19.45
N ALA A 330 3.66 -4.46 18.53
CA ALA A 330 3.65 -3.04 18.87
C ALA A 330 2.32 -2.61 19.52
N ASP A 331 1.19 -2.99 18.92
CA ASP A 331 -0.15 -2.66 19.42
C ASP A 331 -1.20 -3.57 18.79
N HIS A 332 -1.71 -4.54 19.57
CA HIS A 332 -2.67 -5.55 19.11
C HIS A 332 -4.00 -4.94 18.66
N ASP A 333 -4.52 -3.90 19.33
CA ASP A 333 -5.78 -3.25 18.95
C ASP A 333 -5.64 -2.52 17.60
N ILE A 334 -4.47 -1.94 17.31
CA ILE A 334 -4.19 -1.30 16.02
C ILE A 334 -3.96 -2.35 14.92
N TYR A 335 -3.32 -3.48 15.25
CA TYR A 335 -3.17 -4.62 14.36
C TYR A 335 -4.53 -5.16 13.90
N GLU A 336 -5.43 -5.50 14.83
CA GLU A 336 -6.78 -5.99 14.50
C GLU A 336 -7.54 -4.97 13.64
N ALA A 337 -7.48 -3.68 14.00
CA ALA A 337 -8.13 -2.62 13.24
C ALA A 337 -7.56 -2.43 11.82
N PHE A 338 -6.28 -2.77 11.61
CA PHE A 338 -5.64 -2.75 10.29
C PHE A 338 -6.12 -3.92 9.43
N GLU A 339 -6.19 -5.13 10.00
CA GLU A 339 -6.69 -6.31 9.30
C GLU A 339 -8.18 -6.18 8.95
N ASP A 340 -9.00 -5.70 9.88
CA ASP A 340 -10.41 -5.41 9.64
C ASP A 340 -10.59 -4.44 8.47
N ALA A 341 -9.77 -3.38 8.42
CA ALA A 341 -9.84 -2.40 7.34
C ALA A 341 -9.41 -2.99 5.99
N LEU A 342 -8.47 -3.93 5.99
CA LEU A 342 -8.01 -4.65 4.80
C LEU A 342 -9.12 -5.60 4.28
N ALA A 343 -9.73 -6.37 5.18
CA ALA A 343 -10.87 -7.25 4.92
C ALA A 343 -12.07 -6.47 4.35
N ASP A 344 -12.50 -5.43 5.07
CA ASP A 344 -13.61 -4.55 4.65
C ASP A 344 -13.37 -3.93 3.27
N TYR A 345 -12.10 -3.63 2.96
CA TYR A 345 -11.76 -3.05 1.67
C TYR A 345 -11.87 -4.06 0.53
N THR A 346 -11.42 -5.29 0.74
CA THR A 346 -11.60 -6.39 -0.21
C THR A 346 -13.09 -6.66 -0.46
N ASP A 347 -13.91 -6.65 0.58
CA ASP A 347 -15.37 -6.79 0.47
C ASP A 347 -16.02 -5.66 -0.33
N ALA A 348 -15.64 -4.41 -0.06
CA ALA A 348 -16.14 -3.25 -0.80
C ALA A 348 -15.79 -3.34 -2.31
N LEU A 349 -14.57 -3.81 -2.63
CA LEU A 349 -14.13 -4.04 -4.00
C LEU A 349 -14.92 -5.15 -4.69
N ASN A 350 -15.15 -6.27 -4.01
CA ASN A 350 -15.97 -7.38 -4.52
C ASN A 350 -17.45 -6.98 -4.72
N ALA A 351 -17.99 -6.17 -3.81
CA ALA A 351 -19.35 -5.65 -3.91
C ALA A 351 -19.49 -4.56 -4.99
N GLY A 352 -18.40 -3.90 -5.37
CA GLY A 352 -18.41 -2.73 -6.26
C GLY A 352 -19.13 -1.52 -5.66
N SER A 353 -19.17 -1.42 -4.33
CA SER A 353 -19.82 -0.34 -3.59
C SER A 353 -18.99 0.08 -2.39
N ASP A 354 -19.05 1.38 -2.04
CA ASP A 354 -18.33 1.95 -0.89
C ASP A 354 -16.79 1.84 -0.94
N VAL A 355 -16.24 1.56 -2.13
CA VAL A 355 -14.79 1.42 -2.40
C VAL A 355 -13.99 2.62 -1.89
N ASP A 356 -14.40 3.85 -2.22
CA ASP A 356 -13.66 5.06 -1.79
C ASP A 356 -13.62 5.21 -0.26
N ALA A 357 -14.73 4.86 0.42
CA ALA A 357 -14.81 4.94 1.87
C ALA A 357 -13.99 3.84 2.54
N ALA A 358 -13.97 2.63 1.98
CA ALA A 358 -13.13 1.54 2.47
C ALA A 358 -11.64 1.81 2.23
N ALA A 359 -11.27 2.37 1.08
CA ALA A 359 -9.90 2.79 0.78
C ALA A 359 -9.38 3.84 1.78
N GLU A 360 -10.21 4.81 2.18
CA GLU A 360 -9.82 5.80 3.19
C GLU A 360 -9.70 5.20 4.59
N ARG A 361 -10.58 4.25 4.95
CA ARG A 361 -10.48 3.51 6.21
C ARG A 361 -9.20 2.69 6.27
N PHE A 362 -8.88 1.95 5.21
CA PHE A 362 -7.61 1.24 5.08
C PHE A 362 -6.43 2.22 5.19
N ALA A 363 -6.42 3.31 4.43
CA ALA A 363 -5.34 4.29 4.48
C ALA A 363 -5.15 4.92 5.86
N THR A 364 -6.22 5.11 6.63
CA THR A 364 -6.17 5.61 8.01
C THR A 364 -5.67 4.55 8.99
N ALA A 365 -6.14 3.30 8.85
CA ALA A 365 -5.67 2.18 9.67
C ALA A 365 -4.18 1.91 9.44
N THR A 366 -3.71 1.93 8.18
CA THR A 366 -2.30 1.79 7.84
C THR A 366 -1.46 2.92 8.42
N LEU A 367 -1.93 4.16 8.40
CA LEU A 367 -1.24 5.28 9.04
C LEU A 367 -1.13 5.06 10.56
N ARG A 368 -2.19 4.60 11.23
CA ARG A 368 -2.12 4.26 12.67
C ARG A 368 -1.13 3.12 12.94
N ALA A 369 -1.10 2.11 12.06
CA ALA A 369 -0.12 1.03 12.11
C ALA A 369 1.33 1.53 11.95
N GLN A 370 1.58 2.52 11.07
CA GLN A 370 2.89 3.16 10.95
C GLN A 370 3.32 3.81 12.28
N PHE A 371 2.40 4.49 12.97
CA PHE A 371 2.65 5.06 14.31
C PHE A 371 2.93 3.99 15.37
N ALA A 372 2.18 2.88 15.36
CA ALA A 372 2.40 1.76 16.26
C ALA A 372 3.81 1.16 16.08
N VAL A 373 4.16 0.76 14.85
CA VAL A 373 5.47 0.19 14.51
C VAL A 373 6.62 1.16 14.79
N ALA A 374 6.38 2.47 14.63
CA ALA A 374 7.35 3.50 14.99
C ALA A 374 7.54 3.67 16.52
N GLY A 375 6.64 3.11 17.33
CA GLY A 375 6.65 3.18 18.79
C GLY A 375 5.93 4.40 19.38
N ALA A 376 4.96 4.97 18.66
CA ALA A 376 4.14 6.10 19.11
C ALA A 376 2.64 5.94 18.79
N PRO A 377 1.99 4.80 19.15
CA PRO A 377 0.58 4.57 18.83
C PRO A 377 -0.36 5.65 19.39
N GLU A 378 -0.02 6.26 20.53
CA GLU A 378 -0.83 7.30 21.17
C GLU A 378 -0.80 8.66 20.45
N GLU A 379 0.20 8.87 19.58
CA GLU A 379 0.33 10.07 18.74
C GLU A 379 -0.34 9.90 17.36
N SER A 380 -0.85 8.68 17.08
CA SER A 380 -1.54 8.38 15.83
C SER A 380 -2.81 9.22 15.65
N PRO A 381 -3.23 9.49 14.40
CA PRO A 381 -4.50 10.17 14.16
C PRO A 381 -5.67 9.37 14.77
N PRO A 382 -6.74 10.05 15.20
CA PRO A 382 -7.89 9.37 15.77
C PRO A 382 -8.49 8.40 14.75
N ALA A 383 -8.86 7.20 15.21
CA ALA A 383 -9.77 6.35 14.44
C ALA A 383 -11.06 7.13 14.20
N ASP A 384 -11.51 7.25 12.95
CA ASP A 384 -12.80 7.87 12.68
C ASP A 384 -13.90 7.11 13.43
N ALA A 385 -14.67 7.83 14.25
CA ALA A 385 -15.69 7.29 15.15
C ALA A 385 -16.95 6.71 14.45
N ASP A 386 -16.87 6.40 13.16
CA ASP A 386 -17.97 5.87 12.33
C ASP A 386 -17.72 4.44 11.82
N GLY A 387 -16.56 3.85 12.12
CA GLY A 387 -16.43 2.39 12.13
C GLY A 387 -17.32 1.89 13.27
N GLY A 388 -18.47 1.29 12.93
CA GLY A 388 -19.41 0.82 13.93
C GLY A 388 -18.67 0.01 14.97
N GLU A 389 -18.84 0.36 16.25
CA GLU A 389 -18.50 -0.48 17.39
C GLU A 389 -19.08 -1.87 17.08
N HIS A 390 -18.27 -2.75 16.51
CA HIS A 390 -18.43 -4.16 16.78
C HIS A 390 -18.04 -4.22 18.24
N ASP A 391 -19.06 -4.23 19.10
CA ASP A 391 -18.97 -4.67 20.48
C ASP A 391 -18.40 -6.10 20.40
N HIS A 392 -17.08 -6.22 20.21
CA HIS A 392 -16.35 -7.39 20.65
C HIS A 392 -16.43 -7.27 22.17
N ASP A 393 -17.44 -7.95 22.73
CA ASP A 393 -17.52 -8.21 24.15
C ASP A 393 -16.10 -8.56 24.61
N ASP A 394 -15.57 -7.82 25.59
CA ASP A 394 -14.33 -8.06 26.32
C ASP A 394 -14.27 -9.55 26.75
N HIS A 395 -13.89 -10.41 25.82
CA HIS A 395 -13.49 -11.75 26.09
C HIS A 395 -11.99 -11.66 26.30
N ASP A 396 -11.64 -11.46 27.57
CA ASP A 396 -10.35 -11.72 28.20
C ASP A 396 -9.88 -13.14 27.83
N HIS A 397 -9.46 -13.30 26.58
CA HIS A 397 -8.65 -14.39 26.10
C HIS A 397 -7.24 -13.83 26.06
N GLY A 398 -6.50 -14.03 27.16
CA GLY A 398 -5.05 -14.16 26.98
C GLY A 398 -4.80 -15.23 25.91
N PRO A 399 -3.65 -15.20 25.21
CA PRO A 399 -3.41 -16.02 24.03
C PRO A 399 -3.59 -17.50 24.42
N GLU A 400 -4.75 -18.06 24.10
CA GLU A 400 -4.94 -19.50 24.08
C GLU A 400 -4.47 -19.91 22.69
N ASP A 401 -3.31 -20.59 22.63
CA ASP A 401 -2.75 -21.12 21.39
C ASP A 401 -3.87 -21.84 20.62
N PRO A 402 -4.13 -21.48 19.34
CA PRO A 402 -5.18 -22.10 18.57
C PRO A 402 -5.09 -23.63 18.64
N GLU A 403 -6.20 -24.29 18.95
CA GLU A 403 -6.25 -25.75 19.09
C GLU A 403 -6.92 -26.39 17.88
N GLY A 404 -6.27 -27.44 17.37
CA GLY A 404 -6.86 -28.30 16.34
C GLY A 404 -8.02 -29.17 16.86
N GLY A 405 -8.85 -29.61 15.92
CA GLY A 405 -9.95 -30.53 16.18
C GLY A 405 -9.55 -32.01 16.28
N PRO A 406 -10.50 -32.91 16.61
CA PRO A 406 -10.29 -34.36 16.56
C PRO A 406 -9.98 -34.90 15.15
N ASN A 407 -10.16 -34.07 14.12
CA ASN A 407 -9.92 -34.35 12.71
C ASN A 407 -8.75 -33.53 12.11
N VAL A 408 -8.00 -32.82 12.96
CA VAL A 408 -6.70 -32.21 12.61
C VAL A 408 -5.60 -33.15 13.11
N VAL A 409 -4.63 -33.45 12.25
CA VAL A 409 -3.61 -34.48 12.48
C VAL A 409 -2.21 -33.92 12.22
N GLU A 410 -1.21 -34.50 12.88
CA GLU A 410 0.21 -34.18 12.63
C GLU A 410 0.64 -34.73 11.26
N GLY A 411 1.00 -33.83 10.35
CA GLY A 411 1.41 -34.10 8.98
C GLY A 411 0.29 -34.65 8.09
N VAL A 412 0.59 -34.78 6.79
CA VAL A 412 -0.33 -35.40 5.82
C VAL A 412 -0.30 -36.92 5.97
N PRO A 413 -1.45 -37.59 6.18
CA PRO A 413 -1.50 -39.05 6.23
C PRO A 413 -1.10 -39.71 4.90
N ASP A 414 -0.40 -40.85 4.98
CA ASP A 414 0.04 -41.64 3.82
C ASP A 414 -1.11 -42.16 2.94
N ASP A 415 -2.33 -42.20 3.50
CA ASP A 415 -3.56 -42.67 2.86
C ASP A 415 -4.48 -41.55 2.36
N ALA A 416 -4.03 -40.29 2.38
CA ALA A 416 -4.71 -39.21 1.65
C ALA A 416 -4.55 -39.42 0.14
N ASP A 417 -5.65 -39.31 -0.61
CA ASP A 417 -5.66 -39.46 -2.06
C ASP A 417 -5.24 -38.16 -2.76
N HIS A 418 -5.58 -37.01 -2.16
CA HIS A 418 -5.28 -35.67 -2.68
C HIS A 418 -4.81 -34.73 -1.57
N ILE A 419 -4.05 -33.70 -1.96
CA ILE A 419 -3.56 -32.65 -1.07
C ILE A 419 -4.01 -31.30 -1.61
N VAL A 420 -4.55 -30.47 -0.72
CA VAL A 420 -4.74 -29.03 -0.90
C VAL A 420 -3.75 -28.34 0.03
N GLU A 421 -2.90 -27.48 -0.52
CA GLU A 421 -1.99 -26.65 0.26
C GLU A 421 -2.72 -25.39 0.73
N MET A 422 -2.59 -25.04 2.01
CA MET A 422 -3.07 -23.78 2.57
C MET A 422 -1.89 -22.81 2.64
N GLN A 423 -1.79 -21.95 1.63
CA GLN A 423 -0.86 -20.82 1.59
C GLN A 423 -1.38 -19.70 2.51
N ALA A 424 -0.65 -18.59 2.61
CA ALA A 424 -0.94 -17.50 3.55
C ALA A 424 -2.42 -17.07 3.57
N VAL A 425 -3.04 -16.90 2.40
CA VAL A 425 -4.47 -16.57 2.26
C VAL A 425 -5.16 -17.30 1.10
N ALA A 426 -4.63 -18.45 0.68
CA ALA A 426 -5.14 -19.17 -0.50
C ALA A 426 -5.13 -20.69 -0.35
N PHE A 427 -6.10 -21.36 -0.96
CA PHE A 427 -6.09 -22.81 -1.16
C PHE A 427 -5.47 -23.16 -2.52
N GLU A 428 -4.52 -24.10 -2.55
CA GLU A 428 -3.88 -24.57 -3.78
C GLU A 428 -3.99 -26.09 -3.95
N PRO A 429 -4.69 -26.60 -4.99
CA PRO A 429 -5.50 -25.83 -5.94
C PRO A 429 -6.80 -25.31 -5.29
N GLU A 430 -7.27 -24.15 -5.75
CA GLU A 430 -8.55 -23.56 -5.33
C GLU A 430 -9.73 -24.47 -5.68
N GLN A 431 -9.68 -25.09 -6.87
CA GLN A 431 -10.65 -26.09 -7.32
C GLN A 431 -9.99 -27.47 -7.50
N LEU A 432 -10.53 -28.47 -6.81
CA LEU A 432 -10.08 -29.86 -6.87
C LEU A 432 -11.22 -30.78 -7.34
N THR A 433 -10.97 -31.67 -8.29
CA THR A 433 -11.91 -32.73 -8.68
C THR A 433 -11.45 -34.08 -8.14
N VAL A 434 -12.33 -34.81 -7.44
CA VAL A 434 -12.05 -36.09 -6.77
C VAL A 434 -13.12 -37.14 -7.08
N GLU A 435 -12.81 -38.43 -6.87
CA GLU A 435 -13.80 -39.51 -6.95
C GLU A 435 -14.57 -39.65 -5.63
N GLN A 436 -15.84 -40.07 -5.69
CA GLN A 436 -16.58 -40.43 -4.48
C GLN A 436 -15.83 -41.50 -3.65
N GLY A 437 -15.53 -41.17 -2.39
CA GLY A 437 -14.79 -42.00 -1.45
C GLY A 437 -13.32 -41.60 -1.29
N ASP A 438 -12.82 -40.67 -2.10
CA ASP A 438 -11.48 -40.12 -1.95
C ASP A 438 -11.35 -39.30 -0.67
N THR A 439 -10.16 -39.36 -0.08
CA THR A 439 -9.76 -38.54 1.07
C THR A 439 -8.88 -37.38 0.64
N VAL A 440 -9.28 -36.17 1.00
CA VAL A 440 -8.51 -34.95 0.77
C VAL A 440 -7.88 -34.52 2.09
N ALA A 441 -6.60 -34.16 2.03
CA ALA A 441 -5.87 -33.54 3.13
C ALA A 441 -5.58 -32.06 2.80
N TRP A 442 -5.97 -31.16 3.70
CA TRP A 442 -5.58 -29.76 3.66
C TRP A 442 -4.36 -29.58 4.55
N ARG A 443 -3.21 -29.29 3.96
CA ARG A 443 -1.92 -29.14 4.65
C ARG A 443 -1.62 -27.67 4.90
N HIS A 444 -1.23 -27.31 6.12
CA HIS A 444 -0.67 -25.98 6.37
C HIS A 444 0.66 -25.84 5.62
N ALA A 445 0.75 -24.85 4.73
CA ALA A 445 1.93 -24.58 3.93
C ALA A 445 2.61 -23.27 4.33
N ALA A 446 1.84 -22.20 4.56
CA ALA A 446 2.33 -20.86 4.91
C ALA A 446 1.28 -20.03 5.69
N GLY A 447 1.73 -18.90 6.24
CA GLY A 447 0.94 -17.95 7.01
C GLY A 447 0.45 -18.43 8.38
N GLU A 448 -0.47 -17.67 8.95
CA GLU A 448 -1.14 -17.92 10.23
C GLU A 448 -1.98 -19.21 10.24
N PRO A 449 -2.48 -19.65 11.41
CA PRO A 449 -3.34 -20.82 11.52
C PRO A 449 -4.57 -20.74 10.59
N HIS A 450 -4.89 -21.85 9.93
CA HIS A 450 -6.01 -21.93 8.98
C HIS A 450 -7.20 -22.70 9.55
N SER A 451 -8.37 -22.55 8.93
CA SER A 451 -9.49 -23.48 9.08
C SER A 451 -9.96 -23.99 7.73
N VAL A 452 -10.73 -25.08 7.74
CA VAL A 452 -11.39 -25.59 6.54
C VAL A 452 -12.84 -25.84 6.88
N THR A 453 -13.73 -25.00 6.38
CA THR A 453 -15.14 -24.96 6.79
C THR A 453 -16.05 -25.02 5.57
N ALA A 454 -16.89 -26.05 5.47
CA ALA A 454 -17.87 -26.14 4.40
C ALA A 454 -18.92 -25.02 4.49
N LEU A 455 -19.28 -24.40 3.37
CA LEU A 455 -20.41 -23.48 3.33
C LEU A 455 -21.71 -24.28 3.37
N ALA A 456 -22.59 -24.02 4.34
CA ALA A 456 -23.78 -24.83 4.56
C ALA A 456 -24.72 -24.87 3.35
N ASP A 457 -24.82 -23.76 2.61
CA ASP A 457 -25.61 -23.63 1.38
C ASP A 457 -24.81 -24.01 0.11
N GLY A 458 -23.50 -24.27 0.24
CA GLY A 458 -22.55 -24.59 -0.83
C GLY A 458 -22.20 -26.09 -0.96
N ILE A 459 -22.86 -26.96 -0.19
CA ILE A 459 -22.70 -28.43 -0.25
C ILE A 459 -24.00 -29.13 -0.67
N PRO A 460 -23.95 -30.37 -1.20
CA PRO A 460 -25.16 -31.07 -1.63
C PRO A 460 -26.14 -31.33 -0.47
N GLU A 461 -27.46 -31.20 -0.69
CA GLU A 461 -28.51 -31.32 0.36
C GLU A 461 -28.44 -32.61 1.21
N ASN A 462 -27.82 -33.67 0.69
CA ASN A 462 -27.70 -34.96 1.35
C ASN A 462 -26.27 -35.29 1.85
N ALA A 463 -25.34 -34.34 1.76
CA ALA A 463 -24.00 -34.46 2.33
C ALA A 463 -24.05 -34.33 3.86
N THR A 464 -23.09 -34.96 4.53
CA THR A 464 -22.85 -34.68 5.95
C THR A 464 -22.01 -33.41 6.04
N TYR A 465 -22.36 -32.50 6.95
CA TYR A 465 -21.57 -31.29 7.17
C TYR A 465 -20.15 -31.63 7.64
N TRP A 466 -19.17 -30.82 7.24
CA TRP A 466 -17.77 -31.04 7.55
C TRP A 466 -17.03 -29.71 7.79
N ALA A 467 -16.16 -29.72 8.80
CA ALA A 467 -15.21 -28.64 9.07
C ALA A 467 -14.02 -29.18 9.86
N SER A 468 -12.86 -28.51 9.78
CA SER A 468 -11.80 -28.65 10.79
C SER A 468 -12.35 -28.31 12.17
N GLY A 469 -11.85 -28.93 13.24
CA GLY A 469 -12.49 -28.81 14.57
C GLY A 469 -13.57 -29.85 14.85
N GLY A 470 -14.09 -30.52 13.81
CA GLY A 470 -15.09 -31.57 13.96
C GLY A 470 -16.49 -31.05 14.26
N PHE A 471 -16.78 -29.82 13.85
CA PHE A 471 -18.07 -29.16 14.04
C PHE A 471 -19.17 -29.76 13.16
N GLU A 472 -20.42 -29.68 13.63
CA GLU A 472 -21.60 -30.26 12.94
C GLU A 472 -22.37 -29.24 12.08
N SER A 473 -21.97 -27.96 12.07
CA SER A 473 -22.57 -26.88 11.29
C SER A 473 -21.63 -25.69 11.09
N GLU A 474 -21.89 -24.85 10.09
CA GLU A 474 -21.12 -23.64 9.80
C GLU A 474 -21.10 -22.66 10.97
N ASP A 475 -22.27 -22.35 11.55
CA ASP A 475 -22.35 -21.50 12.75
C ASP A 475 -21.47 -21.99 13.90
N ALA A 476 -21.35 -23.31 14.07
CA ALA A 476 -20.57 -23.91 15.15
C ALA A 476 -19.06 -23.90 14.84
N ALA A 477 -18.69 -23.93 13.57
CA ALA A 477 -17.30 -23.79 13.15
C ALA A 477 -16.82 -22.34 13.31
N ARG A 478 -17.66 -21.36 12.95
CA ARG A 478 -17.39 -19.93 13.14
C ARG A 478 -17.28 -19.57 14.62
N GLU A 479 -18.26 -19.97 15.44
CA GLU A 479 -18.17 -19.83 16.91
C GLU A 479 -16.95 -20.59 17.48
N GLY A 480 -16.63 -21.76 16.91
CA GLY A 480 -15.44 -22.52 17.30
C GLY A 480 -14.14 -21.74 17.08
N TRP A 481 -14.00 -21.10 15.92
CA TRP A 481 -12.85 -20.27 15.57
C TRP A 481 -12.67 -19.11 16.55
N GLU A 482 -13.75 -18.38 16.86
CA GLU A 482 -13.75 -17.31 17.89
C GLU A 482 -13.29 -17.80 19.27
N ASN A 483 -13.41 -19.10 19.54
CA ASN A 483 -12.95 -19.75 20.77
C ASN A 483 -11.65 -20.55 20.55
N SER A 484 -10.80 -20.13 19.63
CA SER A 484 -9.49 -20.73 19.31
C SER A 484 -9.54 -22.23 18.99
N GLN A 485 -10.61 -22.71 18.34
CA GLN A 485 -10.78 -24.13 18.00
C GLN A 485 -10.91 -24.37 16.49
N GLY A 486 -10.44 -25.53 16.06
CA GLY A 486 -10.54 -25.96 14.66
C GLY A 486 -9.40 -25.46 13.78
N ALA A 487 -8.36 -24.91 14.38
CA ALA A 487 -7.17 -24.45 13.69
C ALA A 487 -6.35 -25.61 13.10
N VAL A 488 -5.71 -25.35 11.98
CA VAL A 488 -4.72 -26.20 11.33
C VAL A 488 -3.45 -25.39 11.21
N GLN A 489 -2.40 -25.80 11.92
CA GLN A 489 -1.17 -25.02 12.07
C GLN A 489 0.02 -25.67 11.37
N SER A 490 1.18 -25.00 11.43
CA SER A 490 2.42 -25.50 10.85
C SER A 490 2.74 -26.93 11.31
N GLY A 491 2.90 -27.81 10.32
CA GLY A 491 3.13 -29.24 10.55
C GLY A 491 1.87 -30.08 10.74
N GLU A 492 0.68 -29.49 10.65
CA GLU A 492 -0.60 -30.18 10.73
C GLU A 492 -1.31 -30.29 9.36
N ALA A 493 -2.32 -31.17 9.31
CA ALA A 493 -3.26 -31.25 8.21
C ALA A 493 -4.69 -31.55 8.71
N TYR A 494 -5.70 -31.01 8.04
CA TYR A 494 -7.09 -31.43 8.18
C TYR A 494 -7.42 -32.52 7.15
N VAL A 495 -8.20 -33.54 7.51
CA VAL A 495 -8.58 -34.62 6.58
C VAL A 495 -10.08 -34.84 6.51
N HIS A 496 -10.60 -35.00 5.29
CA HIS A 496 -11.99 -35.33 5.01
C HIS A 496 -12.14 -36.34 3.87
N THR A 497 -13.04 -37.32 4.04
CA THR A 497 -13.40 -38.29 2.99
C THR A 497 -14.75 -37.93 2.39
N PHE A 498 -14.79 -37.71 1.08
CA PHE A 498 -15.99 -37.23 0.39
C PHE A 498 -16.91 -38.37 -0.06
N GLU A 499 -18.04 -38.56 0.62
CA GLU A 499 -18.99 -39.64 0.34
C GLU A 499 -20.17 -39.21 -0.55
N THR A 500 -20.33 -37.92 -0.84
CA THR A 500 -21.49 -37.40 -1.58
C THR A 500 -21.03 -36.64 -2.83
N ALA A 501 -21.48 -37.11 -4.01
CA ALA A 501 -21.23 -36.45 -5.28
C ALA A 501 -21.88 -35.06 -5.34
N GLY A 502 -21.22 -34.14 -6.04
CA GLY A 502 -21.63 -32.74 -6.17
C GLY A 502 -20.49 -31.77 -5.86
N GLU A 503 -20.78 -30.48 -5.94
CA GLU A 503 -19.87 -29.41 -5.55
C GLU A 503 -19.94 -29.22 -4.04
N HIS A 504 -18.79 -29.08 -3.41
CA HIS A 504 -18.64 -28.73 -2.00
C HIS A 504 -17.78 -27.48 -1.90
N GLU A 505 -18.41 -26.33 -1.71
CA GLU A 505 -17.75 -25.05 -1.47
C GLU A 505 -17.33 -24.95 0.00
N TYR A 506 -16.16 -24.38 0.25
CA TYR A 506 -15.58 -24.24 1.59
C TYR A 506 -14.71 -22.99 1.68
N VAL A 507 -14.41 -22.60 2.92
CA VAL A 507 -13.70 -21.36 3.24
C VAL A 507 -12.74 -21.56 4.42
N CYS A 508 -11.69 -20.74 4.47
CA CYS A 508 -10.91 -20.51 5.68
C CYS A 508 -11.51 -19.32 6.43
N ILE A 509 -12.07 -19.54 7.63
CA ILE A 509 -12.76 -18.50 8.42
C ILE A 509 -11.94 -17.22 8.61
N PRO A 510 -10.68 -17.24 9.10
CA PRO A 510 -9.91 -16.00 9.29
C PRO A 510 -9.57 -15.27 7.99
N HIS A 511 -9.41 -16.01 6.89
CA HIS A 511 -8.95 -15.48 5.60
C HIS A 511 -10.07 -15.41 4.55
N GLU A 512 -11.34 -15.52 4.96
CA GLU A 512 -12.50 -15.48 4.06
C GLU A 512 -12.55 -14.16 3.29
N ALA A 513 -12.35 -13.05 4.00
CA ALA A 513 -12.32 -11.71 3.40
C ALA A 513 -11.13 -11.51 2.45
N ALA A 514 -10.01 -12.21 2.69
CA ALA A 514 -8.87 -12.28 1.77
C ALA A 514 -9.17 -13.13 0.51
N GLY A 515 -10.37 -13.72 0.41
CA GLY A 515 -10.75 -14.57 -0.71
C GLY A 515 -10.26 -16.02 -0.58
N MET A 516 -9.90 -16.48 0.62
CA MET A 516 -9.47 -17.86 0.85
C MET A 516 -10.66 -18.84 0.82
N VAL A 517 -11.19 -19.05 -0.37
CA VAL A 517 -12.31 -19.95 -0.68
C VAL A 517 -11.84 -21.07 -1.60
N GLY A 518 -12.52 -22.21 -1.55
CA GLY A 518 -12.21 -23.34 -2.42
C GLY A 518 -13.42 -24.18 -2.77
N THR A 519 -13.27 -25.04 -3.78
CA THR A 519 -14.33 -25.97 -4.21
C THR A 519 -13.78 -27.37 -4.44
N VAL A 520 -14.39 -28.37 -3.80
CA VAL A 520 -14.18 -29.78 -4.15
C VAL A 520 -15.35 -30.27 -5.00
N VAL A 521 -15.07 -30.71 -6.22
CA VAL A 521 -16.04 -31.34 -7.13
C VAL A 521 -15.91 -32.86 -7.00
N VAL A 522 -16.95 -33.51 -6.50
CA VAL A 522 -16.97 -34.97 -6.28
C VAL A 522 -17.79 -35.65 -7.38
N GLU A 523 -17.16 -36.56 -8.15
CA GLU A 523 -17.79 -37.27 -9.28
C GLU A 523 -18.15 -38.75 -9.03
#